data_AF-A0A972CAK5-F1
#
_entry.id   AF-A0A972CAK5-F1
#
_cell.length_a   1.000
_cell.length_b   1.000
_cell.length_c   1.000
_cell.angle_alpha   90.00
_cell.angle_beta   90.00
_cell.angle_gamma   90.00
#
_symmetry.space_group_name_H-M   'P 1'
#
loop_
_entity.id
_entity.type
_entity.pdbx_description
1 polymer ?
#
loop_
_entity_poly.entity_id
_entity_poly.type
_entity_poly.pdbx_seq_one_letter_code
_entity_poly.pdbx_strand_id
1 'polypeptide(L)' 'DVLLIGTGKKQVFLPPQIQEALLRARIGIECMDSQAAARTYNVLMSEGRNVAVALLLNEGMNE' A
#
# COMPACT_ATOMS: atom_id res chain seq x y z
N ASP A 1 1.40 -5.85 -11.97
CA ASP A 1 1.90 -4.68 -11.23
C ASP A 1 0.91 -4.38 -10.12
N VAL A 2 1.35 -4.48 -8.87
CA VAL A 2 0.51 -4.18 -7.70
C VAL A 2 1.19 -3.14 -6.84
N LEU A 3 0.41 -2.15 -6.40
CA LEU A 3 0.80 -1.13 -5.45
C LEU A 3 0.12 -1.43 -4.11
N LEU A 4 0.93 -1.80 -3.13
CA LEU A 4 0.49 -1.92 -1.74
C LEU A 4 0.53 -0.56 -1.07
N ILE A 5 -0.56 -0.19 -0.40
CA ILE A 5 -0.68 1.08 0.32
C ILE A 5 -0.86 0.77 1.80
N GLY A 6 0.21 0.98 2.56
CA GLY A 6 0.23 0.93 4.01
C GLY A 6 -0.26 2.25 4.60
N THR A 7 -1.45 2.26 5.20
CA THR A 7 -2.09 3.49 5.69
C THR A 7 -1.82 3.81 7.16
N GLY A 8 -0.69 3.34 7.69
CA GLY A 8 -0.29 3.56 9.08
C GLY A 8 -0.84 2.47 10.00
N LYS A 9 -1.38 2.87 11.15
CA LYS A 9 -1.89 1.96 12.20
C LYS A 9 -3.18 1.22 11.83
N LYS A 10 -3.96 1.75 10.89
CA LYS A 10 -5.26 1.20 10.50
C LYS A 10 -5.39 1.24 8.98
N GLN A 11 -6.10 0.27 8.42
CA GLN A 11 -6.48 0.29 7.01
C GLN A 11 -7.44 1.45 6.74
N VAL A 12 -7.11 2.25 5.73
CA VAL A 12 -7.95 3.32 5.20
C VAL A 12 -8.01 3.17 3.69
N PHE A 13 -9.20 3.25 3.11
CA PHE A 13 -9.33 3.21 1.66
C PHE A 13 -8.96 4.55 1.05
N LEU A 14 -8.32 4.52 -0.12
CA LEU A 14 -8.10 5.71 -0.91
C LEU A 14 -9.44 6.33 -1.36
N PRO A 15 -9.51 7.66 -1.52
CA PRO A 15 -10.64 8.31 -2.19
C PRO A 15 -10.93 7.67 -3.56
N PRO A 16 -12.21 7.52 -3.95
CA PRO A 16 -12.59 6.86 -5.21
C PRO A 16 -11.89 7.43 -6.44
N GLN A 17 -11.69 8.75 -6.48
CA GLN A 17 -11.04 9.45 -7.60
C GLN A 17 -9.59 8.99 -7.81
N ILE A 18 -8.88 8.65 -6.74
CA ILE A 18 -7.51 8.13 -6.81
C ILE A 18 -7.55 6.66 -7.27
N GLN A 19 -8.47 5.86 -6.74
CA GLN A 19 -8.63 4.47 -7.16
C GLN A 19 -8.93 4.36 -8.66
N GLU A 20 -9.84 5.21 -9.16
CA GLU A 20 -10.17 5.26 -10.58
C GLU A 20 -8.99 5.69 -11.45
N ALA A 21 -8.20 6.66 -11.01
CA ALA A 21 -7.02 7.10 -11.74
C ALA A 21 -5.98 5.98 -11.88
N LEU A 22 -5.73 5.24 -10.79
CA LEU A 22 -4.82 4.11 -10.77
C LEU A 22 -5.36 2.92 -11.59
N LEU A 23 -6.67 2.66 -11.53
CA LEU A 23 -7.32 1.65 -12.35
C LEU A 23 -7.21 1.97 -13.84
N ARG A 24 -7.43 3.23 -14.26
CA ARG A 24 -7.23 3.68 -15.65
C ARG A 24 -5.78 3.50 -16.11
N ALA A 25 -4.83 3.65 -15.20
CA ALA A 25 -3.42 3.37 -15.43
C ALA A 25 -3.06 1.86 -15.38
N ARG A 26 -4.05 0.98 -15.16
CA ARG A 26 -3.90 -0.49 -15.01
C ARG A 26 -2.99 -0.89 -13.84
N ILE A 27 -2.96 -0.07 -12.79
CA ILE A 27 -2.24 -0.34 -11.54
C ILE A 27 -3.22 -0.95 -10.54
N GLY A 28 -3.01 -2.21 -10.16
CA GLY A 28 -3.77 -2.84 -9.08
C GLY A 28 -3.37 -2.24 -7.74
N ILE A 29 -4.34 -1.91 -6.88
CA ILE A 29 -4.09 -1.36 -5.55
C ILE A 29 -4.66 -2.25 -4.45
N GLU A 30 -3.92 -2.36 -3.35
CA GLU A 30 -4.42 -2.94 -2.10
C GLU A 30 -4.09 -2.03 -0.93
N CYS A 31 -5.12 -1.63 -0.18
CA CYS A 31 -4.96 -0.80 1.02
C CYS A 31 -4.99 -1.71 2.26
N MET A 32 -4.01 -1.55 3.15
CA MET A 32 -3.91 -2.28 4.42
C MET A 32 -3.14 -1.43 5.44
N ASP A 33 -3.04 -1.87 6.69
CA ASP A 33 -2.12 -1.19 7.64
C ASP A 33 -0.66 -1.34 7.18
N SER A 34 0.21 -0.43 7.62
CA SER A 34 1.61 -0.39 7.16
C SER A 34 2.41 -1.63 7.54
N GLN A 35 2.08 -2.31 8.64
CA GLN A 35 2.78 -3.53 9.03
C GLN A 35 2.39 -4.69 8.12
N ALA A 36 1.10 -4.83 7.80
CA ALA A 36 0.62 -5.80 6.82
C ALA A 36 1.25 -5.53 5.44
N ALA A 37 1.26 -4.28 4.96
CA ALA A 37 1.84 -3.92 3.67
C ALA A 37 3.32 -4.31 3.56
N ALA A 38 4.12 -4.06 4.61
CA ALA A 38 5.53 -4.45 4.64
C ALA A 38 5.73 -5.98 4.56
N ARG A 39 4.91 -6.76 5.26
CA ARG A 39 4.96 -8.23 5.20
C ARG A 39 4.58 -8.74 3.81
N THR A 40 3.47 -8.27 3.24
CA THR A 40 3.00 -8.67 1.92
C THR A 40 4.00 -8.28 0.83
N TYR A 41 4.61 -7.10 0.92
CA TYR A 41 5.67 -6.67 0.01
C TYR A 41 6.82 -7.69 -0.01
N ASN A 42 7.32 -8.10 1.15
CA ASN A 42 8.42 -9.06 1.23
C ASN A 42 8.07 -10.42 0.59
N VAL A 43 6.85 -10.91 0.81
CA VAL A 43 6.36 -12.15 0.18
C VAL A 43 6.34 -11.99 -1.34
N LEU A 44 5.67 -10.97 -1.85
CA LEU A 44 5.53 -10.74 -3.30
C LEU A 44 6.88 -10.49 -3.98
N MET A 45 7.78 -9.75 -3.33
CA MET A 45 9.14 -9.54 -3.82
C MET A 45 9.91 -10.86 -3.90
N SER A 46 9.79 -11.73 -2.88
CA SER A 46 10.45 -13.04 -2.88
C SER A 46 9.92 -13.98 -3.97
N GLU A 47 8.67 -13.81 -4.39
CA GLU A 47 8.05 -14.51 -5.51
C GLU A 47 8.45 -13.93 -6.88
N GLY A 48 9.26 -12.87 -6.93
CA GLY A 48 9.66 -12.21 -8.18
C GLY A 48 8.54 -11.41 -8.85
N ARG A 49 7.49 -11.03 -8.09
CA ARG A 49 6.38 -10.23 -8.61
C ARG A 49 6.80 -8.77 -8.78
N ASN A 50 6.26 -8.11 -9.80
CA ASN A 50 6.40 -6.65 -9.93
C ASN A 50 5.46 -5.95 -8.93
N VAL A 51 6.03 -5.54 -7.79
CA VAL A 51 5.32 -4.91 -6.67
C VAL A 51 6.01 -3.62 -6.24
N ALA A 52 5.21 -2.60 -5.94
CA ALA A 52 5.63 -1.39 -5.26
C ALA A 52 4.87 -1.26 -3.93
N VAL A 53 5.46 -0.55 -2.97
CA VAL A 53 4.82 -0.29 -1.68
C VAL A 53 5.00 1.17 -1.26
N ALA A 54 3.92 1.79 -0.79
CA ALA A 54 3.92 3.09 -0.14
C ALA A 54 3.50 2.92 1.32
N LEU A 55 4.34 3.35 2.26
CA LEU A 55 4.09 3.19 3.70
C LEU A 55 3.94 4.54 4.37
N LEU A 56 2.79 4.78 5.00
CA LEU A 56 2.64 5.84 5.98
C LEU A 56 3.26 5.35 7.29
N LEU A 57 4.34 6.01 7.70
CA LEU A 57 4.92 5.83 9.02
C LEU A 57 4.01 6.56 10.00
N ASN A 58 3.61 5.88 11.09
CA ASN A 58 3.04 6.64 12.19
C ASN A 58 4.19 7.40 12.83
N GLU A 59 4.27 8.69 12.57
CA GLU A 59 4.89 9.59 13.52
C GLU A 59 4.12 9.38 14.84
N GLY A 60 4.74 8.71 15.80
CA GLY A 60 4.49 9.13 17.16
C GLY A 60 4.94 10.58 17.19
N MET A 61 4.02 11.52 17.39
CA MET A 61 4.39 12.74 18.09
C MET A 61 4.94 12.28 19.44
N ASN A 62 6.26 12.06 19.49
CA ASN A 62 7.00 12.18 20.72
C ASN A 62 7.13 13.68 20.94
N GLU A 63 6.20 14.23 21.72
CA GLU A 63 6.39 15.21 22.80
C GLU A 63 5.03 15.49 23.44
#